data_AF-X8JC60-F1
#
_entry.id   AF-X8JC60-F1
#
_cell.length_a   1.000
_cell.length_b   1.000
_cell.length_c   1.000
_cell.angle_alpha   90.00
_cell.angle_beta   90.00
_cell.angle_gamma   90.00
#
_symmetry.space_group_name_H-M   'P 1'
#
loop_
_entity.id
_entity.type
_entity.pdbx_description
1 polymer ?
#
loop_
_entity_poly.entity_id
_entity_poly.type
_entity_poly.pdbx_seq_one_letter_code
_entity_poly.pdbx_strand_id
1 'polypeptide(L)'
;MTSAPPSPHPFAECSGLVQIIRPTIHDLIEEEARLWDEFASDDQSRVNTSGRVSPPGSVANRSVFSNDIWMDDNCGNADRTFARDVQLVGWVSVGDNISTGYVVYDCAIRTKEGVTIHAHKRYNSFIELERTLRRTLPPHVVHNIPALPPKNAFAKYRSAFLDARRRKLQTWLATVLMHPDIGGCPTVREWILE
;
A
#
# COMPACT_ATOMS: atom_id res chain seq x y z
N MET A 1 -44.13 37.31 47.11
CA MET A 1 -43.09 37.02 46.10
C MET A 1 -42.20 35.94 46.69
N THR A 2 -42.42 34.68 46.32
CA THR A 2 -41.75 33.52 46.93
C THR A 2 -40.62 33.08 46.01
N SER A 3 -39.35 33.21 46.45
CA SER A 3 -38.18 32.79 45.67
C SER A 3 -37.99 31.28 45.76
N ALA A 4 -37.88 30.62 44.60
CA ALA A 4 -37.57 29.19 44.50
C ALA A 4 -36.17 28.88 45.05
N PRO A 5 -35.95 27.72 45.70
CA PRO A 5 -34.62 27.35 46.20
C PRO A 5 -33.67 26.98 45.05
N PRO A 6 -32.36 27.22 45.19
CA PRO A 6 -31.38 26.86 44.16
C PRO A 6 -31.26 25.34 44.05
N SER A 7 -31.33 24.82 42.83
CA SER A 7 -31.16 23.39 42.55
C SER A 7 -29.73 22.96 42.86
N PRO A 8 -29.52 21.82 43.54
CA PRO A 8 -28.19 21.31 43.80
C PRO A 8 -27.55 20.83 42.49
N HIS A 9 -26.42 21.43 42.12
CA HIS A 9 -25.59 20.97 41.01
C HIS A 9 -25.15 19.50 41.22
N PRO A 10 -25.04 18.68 40.15
CA PRO A 10 -24.85 17.23 40.23
C PRO A 10 -23.52 16.77 40.86
N PHE A 11 -22.63 17.71 41.18
CA PHE A 11 -21.31 17.44 41.77
C PHE A 11 -21.16 17.98 43.20
N ALA A 12 -22.25 18.46 43.82
CA ALA A 12 -22.22 19.07 45.17
C ALA A 12 -21.63 18.17 46.26
N GLU A 13 -21.76 16.84 46.10
CA GLU A 13 -21.29 15.84 47.06
C GLU A 13 -20.08 15.03 46.54
N CYS A 14 -19.54 15.37 45.38
CA CYS A 14 -18.37 14.70 44.82
C CYS A 14 -17.09 15.20 45.49
N SER A 15 -16.70 14.55 46.59
CA SER A 15 -15.39 14.71 47.24
C SER A 15 -14.25 13.91 46.56
N GLY A 16 -14.52 13.38 45.36
CA GLY A 16 -13.53 12.62 44.59
C GLY A 16 -12.40 13.52 44.10
N LEU A 17 -11.18 13.28 44.61
CA LEU A 17 -9.95 13.87 44.06
C LEU A 17 -9.85 13.54 42.57
N VAL A 18 -9.70 14.55 41.72
CA VAL A 18 -9.40 14.37 40.30
C VAL A 18 -8.05 13.66 40.19
N GLN A 19 -8.08 12.37 39.90
CA GLN A 19 -6.87 11.59 39.65
C GLN A 19 -6.49 11.73 38.18
N ILE A 20 -5.35 12.37 37.92
CA ILE A 20 -4.74 12.36 36.61
C ILE A 20 -4.16 10.96 36.40
N ILE A 21 -4.96 10.09 35.79
CA ILE A 21 -4.47 8.80 35.29
C ILE A 21 -3.43 9.14 34.23
N ARG A 22 -2.15 8.88 34.52
CA ARG A 22 -1.07 9.01 33.54
C ARG A 22 -1.01 7.69 32.79
N PRO A 23 -1.61 7.54 31.60
CA PRO A 23 -1.51 6.30 30.86
C PRO A 23 -0.05 6.00 30.57
N THR A 24 0.34 4.73 30.69
CA THR A 24 1.69 4.29 30.34
C THR A 24 1.91 4.58 28.86
N ILE A 25 3.13 4.96 28.46
CA ILE A 25 3.46 5.24 27.05
C ILE A 25 3.05 4.08 26.14
N HIS A 26 3.11 2.84 26.65
CA HIS A 26 2.70 1.66 25.90
C HIS A 26 1.18 1.59 25.64
N ASP A 27 0.36 1.94 26.64
CA ASP A 27 -1.10 1.92 26.55
C ASP A 27 -1.58 2.99 25.56
N LEU A 28 -0.94 4.17 25.59
CA LEU A 28 -1.18 5.25 24.63
C LEU A 28 -0.85 4.84 23.20
N ILE A 29 0.20 4.04 22.98
CA ILE A 29 0.58 3.58 21.63
C ILE A 29 -0.43 2.57 21.09
N GLU A 30 -0.96 1.68 21.93
CA GLU A 30 -1.97 0.71 21.51
C GLU A 30 -3.32 1.39 21.24
N GLU A 31 -3.73 2.32 22.10
CA GLU A 31 -4.96 3.09 21.92
C GLU A 31 -4.88 4.04 20.72
N GLU A 32 -3.72 4.69 20.51
CA GLU A 32 -3.41 5.45 19.28
C GLU A 32 -3.46 4.54 18.04
N ALA A 33 -2.91 3.32 18.10
CA ALA A 33 -2.97 2.38 16.99
C ALA A 33 -4.40 1.97 16.63
N ARG A 34 -5.25 1.71 17.63
CA ARG A 34 -6.68 1.41 17.42
C ARG A 34 -7.42 2.59 16.79
N LEU A 35 -7.14 3.80 17.27
CA LEU A 35 -7.73 5.03 16.74
C LEU A 35 -7.33 5.27 15.28
N TRP A 36 -6.10 4.92 14.87
CA TRP A 36 -5.69 5.03 13.47
C TRP A 36 -6.21 3.90 12.57
N ASP A 37 -6.42 2.69 13.09
CA ASP A 37 -7.12 1.63 12.36
C ASP A 37 -8.58 2.03 12.06
N GLU A 38 -9.23 2.77 12.96
CA GLU A 38 -10.57 3.34 12.76
C GLU A 38 -10.59 4.36 11.61
N PHE A 39 -9.60 5.24 11.51
CA PHE A 39 -9.46 6.21 10.42
C PHE A 39 -8.97 5.60 9.07
N ALA A 40 -8.66 4.31 9.00
CA ALA A 40 -8.23 3.66 7.75
C ALA A 40 -9.35 3.53 6.70
N SER A 41 -10.55 4.05 6.98
CA SER A 41 -11.76 3.82 6.19
C SER A 41 -12.34 5.13 5.66
N ASP A 42 -11.87 5.58 4.48
CA ASP A 42 -12.67 6.46 3.62
C ASP A 42 -12.27 6.43 2.13
N ASP A 43 -11.57 5.39 1.67
CA ASP A 43 -11.34 5.14 0.23
C ASP A 43 -11.88 3.77 -0.22
N GLN A 44 -12.95 3.29 0.44
CA GLN A 44 -13.67 2.07 0.05
C GLN A 44 -14.90 2.34 -0.83
N SER A 45 -15.19 3.59 -1.23
CA SER A 45 -16.35 3.88 -2.09
C SER A 45 -16.08 3.73 -3.60
N ARG A 46 -14.88 3.32 -4.02
CA ARG A 46 -14.59 2.93 -5.40
C ARG A 46 -14.22 1.46 -5.50
N VAL A 47 -15.13 0.60 -5.04
CA VAL A 47 -15.15 -0.82 -5.41
C VAL A 47 -15.33 -0.90 -6.93
N ASN A 48 -14.22 -1.10 -7.64
CA ASN A 48 -14.26 -1.51 -9.03
C ASN A 48 -14.83 -2.92 -9.05
N THR A 49 -16.08 -3.06 -9.49
CA THR A 49 -16.75 -4.33 -9.74
C THR A 49 -16.03 -5.06 -10.87
N SER A 50 -15.01 -5.81 -10.52
CA SER A 50 -14.50 -6.91 -11.35
C SER A 50 -14.19 -8.07 -10.43
N GLY A 51 -15.24 -8.81 -10.08
CA GLY A 51 -15.11 -10.14 -9.52
C GLY A 51 -14.41 -11.05 -10.52
N ARG A 52 -13.08 -11.15 -10.43
CA ARG A 52 -12.37 -12.31 -10.98
C ARG A 52 -12.43 -13.43 -9.95
N VAL A 53 -13.38 -14.32 -10.16
CA VAL A 53 -13.36 -15.66 -9.57
C VAL A 53 -12.06 -16.33 -10.06
N SER A 54 -11.13 -16.62 -9.15
CA SER A 54 -10.00 -17.47 -9.48
C SER A 54 -10.52 -18.91 -9.64
N PRO A 55 -10.28 -19.58 -10.78
CA PRO A 55 -10.65 -20.99 -10.93
C PRO A 55 -9.87 -21.84 -9.92
N PRO A 56 -10.46 -22.91 -9.37
CA PRO A 56 -9.74 -23.87 -8.54
C PRO A 56 -8.63 -24.54 -9.37
N GLY A 57 -7.50 -24.80 -8.72
CA GLY A 57 -6.24 -25.12 -9.36
C GLY A 57 -6.23 -26.34 -10.28
N SER A 58 -5.42 -26.21 -11.33
CA SER A 58 -4.50 -27.21 -11.89
C SER A 58 -5.04 -28.62 -12.16
N VAL A 59 -6.07 -28.72 -13.00
CA VAL A 59 -6.34 -29.97 -13.76
C VAL A 59 -6.84 -29.72 -15.19
N ALA A 60 -7.01 -28.47 -15.61
CA ALA A 60 -7.73 -28.11 -16.83
C ALA A 60 -6.85 -27.88 -18.07
N ASN A 61 -5.56 -28.21 -18.03
CA ASN A 61 -4.66 -27.95 -19.17
C ASN A 61 -4.52 -29.15 -20.13
N ARG A 62 -5.30 -30.22 -19.94
CA ARG A 62 -5.28 -31.40 -20.81
C ARG A 62 -6.52 -31.40 -21.71
N SER A 63 -6.31 -31.37 -23.03
CA SER A 63 -7.40 -31.51 -23.99
C SER A 63 -8.14 -32.84 -23.77
N VAL A 64 -9.47 -32.78 -23.79
CA VAL A 64 -10.35 -33.96 -23.65
C VAL A 64 -10.34 -34.83 -24.92
N PHE A 65 -9.80 -34.30 -26.03
CA PHE A 65 -9.89 -34.92 -27.36
C PHE A 65 -8.58 -35.54 -27.87
N SER A 66 -7.41 -35.07 -27.42
CA SER A 66 -6.11 -35.60 -27.86
C SER A 66 -5.02 -35.32 -26.82
N ASN A 67 -4.20 -36.33 -26.50
CA ASN A 67 -3.15 -36.27 -25.47
C ASN A 67 -1.82 -35.63 -25.94
N ASP A 68 -1.78 -35.28 -27.21
CA ASP A 68 -0.64 -34.81 -28.00
C ASP A 68 -0.74 -33.32 -28.34
N ILE A 69 -1.88 -32.70 -28.04
CA ILE A 69 -2.07 -31.25 -28.08
C ILE A 69 -1.73 -30.71 -26.70
N TRP A 70 -0.48 -30.33 -26.51
CA TRP A 70 -0.06 -29.50 -25.39
C TRP A 70 -0.44 -28.06 -25.71
N MET A 71 -1.36 -27.48 -24.93
CA MET A 71 -1.40 -26.01 -24.85
C MET A 71 -0.15 -25.62 -24.08
N ASP A 72 0.92 -25.29 -24.80
CA ASP A 72 1.93 -24.42 -24.24
C ASP A 72 1.18 -23.17 -23.75
N ASP A 73 1.50 -22.69 -22.55
CA ASP A 73 0.96 -21.44 -22.03
C ASP A 73 1.56 -20.32 -22.90
N ASN A 74 1.03 -20.18 -24.12
CA ASN A 74 1.31 -19.11 -25.03
C ASN A 74 0.60 -17.87 -24.48
N CYS A 75 1.15 -17.37 -23.37
CA CYS A 75 1.10 -15.98 -22.99
C CYS A 75 1.88 -15.17 -24.05
N GLY A 76 1.55 -15.34 -25.33
CA GLY A 76 2.25 -14.86 -26.52
C GLY A 76 2.12 -13.37 -26.78
N ASN A 77 1.85 -12.60 -25.72
CA ASN A 77 2.15 -11.17 -25.63
C ASN A 77 3.20 -10.94 -24.53
N ALA A 78 4.08 -11.91 -24.31
CA ALA A 78 5.09 -11.96 -23.26
C ALA A 78 6.15 -10.85 -23.38
N ASP A 79 6.26 -10.17 -24.51
CA ASP A 79 7.25 -9.10 -24.70
C ASP A 79 6.83 -7.75 -24.09
N ARG A 80 5.59 -7.64 -23.57
CA ARG A 80 5.08 -6.36 -23.05
C ARG A 80 5.28 -6.15 -21.54
N THR A 81 5.15 -7.18 -20.71
CA THR A 81 5.34 -7.00 -19.25
C THR A 81 6.80 -7.19 -18.84
N PHE A 82 7.36 -6.20 -18.15
CA PHE A 82 8.77 -6.20 -17.71
C PHE A 82 9.05 -7.15 -16.54
N ALA A 83 8.14 -7.19 -15.56
CA ALA A 83 8.30 -7.97 -14.35
C ALA A 83 7.41 -9.23 -14.35
N ARG A 84 7.92 -10.31 -13.75
CA ARG A 84 7.19 -11.53 -13.41
C ARG A 84 6.65 -11.48 -11.99
N ASP A 85 7.42 -10.92 -11.06
CA ASP A 85 7.08 -10.86 -9.64
C ASP A 85 7.72 -9.62 -8.99
N VAL A 86 7.08 -9.11 -7.93
CA VAL A 86 7.48 -7.89 -7.25
C VAL A 86 7.27 -8.06 -5.75
N GLN A 87 8.33 -7.87 -4.97
CA GLN A 87 8.30 -7.95 -3.52
C GLN A 87 8.98 -6.73 -2.91
N LEU A 88 8.35 -6.11 -1.93
CA LEU A 88 9.02 -5.11 -1.11
C LEU A 88 9.54 -5.81 0.13
N VAL A 89 10.83 -6.13 0.16
CA VAL A 89 11.46 -6.98 1.19
C VAL A 89 11.36 -6.33 2.56
N GLY A 90 11.61 -5.02 2.62
CA GLY A 90 11.61 -4.28 3.87
C GLY A 90 11.79 -2.78 3.67
N TRP A 91 12.14 -2.10 4.75
CA TRP A 91 12.44 -0.68 4.76
C TRP A 91 13.60 -0.39 5.70
N VAL A 92 14.35 0.67 5.38
CA VAL A 92 15.49 1.14 6.18
C VAL A 92 15.33 2.64 6.41
N SER A 93 15.53 3.08 7.65
CA SER A 93 15.66 4.50 7.99
C SER A 93 17.10 4.93 7.74
N VAL A 94 17.30 5.94 6.90
CA VAL A 94 18.61 6.49 6.58
C VAL A 94 18.68 7.90 7.15
N GLY A 95 19.66 8.14 8.03
CA GLY A 95 19.94 9.43 8.65
C GLY A 95 20.01 9.33 10.17
N ASP A 96 21.00 10.01 10.76
CA ASP A 96 21.31 9.90 12.20
C ASP A 96 20.34 10.69 13.08
N ASN A 97 19.55 11.61 12.50
CA ASN A 97 18.67 12.51 13.24
C ASN A 97 17.21 12.40 12.76
N ILE A 98 16.26 12.47 13.70
CA ILE A 98 14.79 12.46 13.45
C ILE A 98 14.34 13.62 12.52
N SER A 99 15.12 14.69 12.43
CA SER A 99 14.83 15.84 11.59
C SER A 99 15.25 15.65 10.12
N THR A 100 16.34 14.92 9.85
CA THR A 100 16.91 14.76 8.50
C THR A 100 16.77 13.35 7.92
N GLY A 101 16.35 12.38 8.75
CA GLY A 101 16.21 10.99 8.35
C GLY A 101 15.06 10.76 7.37
N TYR A 102 15.25 9.84 6.42
CA TYR A 102 14.25 9.41 5.45
C TYR A 102 14.16 7.89 5.39
N VAL A 103 13.02 7.39 4.91
CA VAL A 103 12.80 5.94 4.77
C VAL A 103 12.96 5.53 3.32
N VAL A 104 13.73 4.45 3.12
CA VAL A 104 13.95 3.79 1.83
C VAL A 104 13.32 2.40 1.89
N TYR A 105 12.63 2.00 0.82
CA TYR A 105 12.06 0.67 0.65
C TYR A 105 12.94 -0.12 -0.32
N ASP A 106 13.22 -1.38 0.02
CA ASP A 106 13.88 -2.33 -0.88
C ASP A 106 12.83 -3.07 -1.72
N CYS A 107 12.89 -2.87 -3.03
CA CYS A 107 12.01 -3.48 -4.02
C CYS A 107 12.79 -4.55 -4.77
N ALA A 108 12.52 -5.82 -4.48
CA ALA A 108 13.00 -6.96 -5.25
C ALA A 108 12.04 -7.23 -6.42
N ILE A 109 12.48 -6.91 -7.63
CA ILE A 109 11.73 -7.06 -8.86
C ILE A 109 12.33 -8.22 -9.65
N ARG A 110 11.55 -9.29 -9.82
CA ARG A 110 11.97 -10.44 -10.62
C ARG A 110 11.50 -10.25 -12.05
N THR A 111 12.44 -10.11 -12.97
CA THR A 111 12.18 -10.03 -14.40
C THR A 111 11.76 -11.40 -14.94
N LYS A 112 11.20 -11.41 -16.15
CA LYS A 112 10.82 -12.65 -16.83
C LYS A 112 12.01 -13.54 -17.16
N GLU A 113 13.15 -12.93 -17.42
CA GLU A 113 14.44 -13.58 -17.68
C GLU A 113 14.98 -14.32 -16.44
N GLY A 114 14.33 -14.19 -15.29
CA GLY A 114 14.72 -14.83 -14.03
C GLY A 114 15.71 -14.01 -13.21
N VAL A 115 16.09 -12.82 -13.68
CA VAL A 115 16.97 -11.90 -12.94
C VAL A 115 16.16 -11.18 -11.86
N THR A 116 16.72 -11.08 -10.66
CA THR A 116 16.12 -10.29 -9.59
C THR A 116 16.90 -8.99 -9.44
N ILE A 117 16.21 -7.86 -9.66
CA ILE A 117 16.75 -6.51 -9.55
C ILE A 117 16.29 -5.94 -8.21
N HIS A 118 17.24 -5.45 -7.41
CA HIS A 118 16.95 -4.75 -6.16
C HIS A 118 17.00 -3.25 -6.40
N ALA A 119 15.85 -2.58 -6.26
CA ALA A 119 15.72 -1.13 -6.38
C ALA A 119 15.41 -0.52 -5.02
N HIS A 120 16.24 0.43 -4.59
CA HIS A 120 16.09 1.13 -3.32
C HIS A 120 15.41 2.49 -3.54
N LYS A 121 14.13 2.61 -3.19
CA LYS A 121 13.34 3.80 -3.51
C LYS A 121 12.66 4.41 -2.30
N ARG A 122 12.61 5.74 -2.25
CA ARG A 122 11.84 6.48 -1.22
C ARG A 122 10.39 6.58 -1.64
N TYR A 123 9.49 6.80 -0.68
CA TYR A 123 8.05 6.96 -0.97
C TYR A 123 7.78 8.03 -2.04
N ASN A 124 8.49 9.17 -2.00
CA ASN A 124 8.31 10.24 -2.99
C ASN A 124 8.65 9.78 -4.43
N SER A 125 9.60 8.87 -4.61
CA SER A 125 9.96 8.33 -5.93
C SER A 125 8.79 7.55 -6.55
N PHE A 126 7.94 6.92 -5.75
CA PHE A 126 6.71 6.27 -6.25
C PHE A 126 5.68 7.30 -6.71
N ILE A 127 5.56 8.42 -5.99
CA ILE A 127 4.66 9.52 -6.39
C ILE A 127 5.12 10.13 -7.71
N GLU A 128 6.42 10.33 -7.87
CA GLU A 128 7.02 10.83 -9.12
C GLU A 128 6.78 9.86 -10.27
N LEU A 129 6.94 8.55 -10.05
CA LEU A 129 6.60 7.53 -11.03
C LEU A 129 5.12 7.59 -11.42
N GLU A 130 4.20 7.61 -10.44
CA GLU A 130 2.76 7.69 -10.71
C GLU A 130 2.41 8.93 -11.54
N ARG A 131 2.91 10.10 -11.14
CA ARG A 131 2.68 11.35 -11.88
C ARG A 131 3.22 11.29 -13.29
N THR A 132 4.42 10.73 -13.46
CA THR A 132 5.05 10.62 -14.77
C THR A 132 4.24 9.68 -15.67
N LEU A 133 3.86 8.51 -15.15
CA LEU A 133 3.00 7.55 -15.83
C LEU A 133 1.66 8.16 -16.27
N ARG A 134 0.99 8.89 -15.37
CA ARG A 134 -0.28 9.59 -15.69
C ARG A 134 -0.12 10.64 -16.79
N ARG A 135 1.08 11.20 -16.95
CA ARG A 135 1.38 12.25 -17.94
C ARG A 135 1.81 11.69 -19.28
N THR A 136 2.48 10.54 -19.30
CA THR A 136 3.02 9.92 -20.52
C THR A 136 2.06 8.92 -21.15
N LEU A 137 1.20 8.27 -20.37
CA LEU A 137 0.32 7.21 -20.87
C LEU A 137 -0.96 7.75 -21.52
N PRO A 138 -1.51 7.03 -22.52
CA PRO A 138 -2.81 7.35 -23.10
C PRO A 138 -3.95 7.34 -22.06
N PRO A 139 -5.01 8.15 -22.24
CA PRO A 139 -6.12 8.25 -21.28
C PRO A 139 -6.80 6.93 -20.93
N HIS A 140 -6.86 5.99 -21.89
CA HIS A 140 -7.44 4.66 -21.70
C HIS A 140 -6.54 3.70 -20.91
N VAL A 141 -5.30 4.05 -20.61
CA VAL A 141 -4.43 3.21 -19.73
C VAL A 141 -4.34 3.83 -18.34
N VAL A 142 -4.44 5.16 -18.24
CA VAL A 142 -4.34 5.90 -16.99
C VAL A 142 -5.38 5.46 -15.95
N HIS A 143 -6.57 5.02 -16.37
CA HIS A 143 -7.60 4.52 -15.45
C HIS A 143 -7.23 3.20 -14.76
N ASN A 144 -6.27 2.45 -15.31
CA ASN A 144 -5.79 1.20 -14.71
C ASN A 144 -4.72 1.43 -13.64
N ILE A 145 -4.27 2.67 -13.42
CA ILE A 145 -3.27 3.00 -12.40
C ILE A 145 -3.97 3.14 -11.05
N PRO A 146 -3.68 2.25 -10.06
CA PRO A 146 -4.26 2.36 -8.73
C PRO A 146 -3.75 3.62 -8.00
N ALA A 147 -4.53 4.11 -7.03
CA ALA A 147 -4.11 5.24 -6.20
C ALA A 147 -2.99 4.82 -5.23
N LEU A 148 -2.03 5.72 -5.00
CA LEU A 148 -0.98 5.53 -4.00
C LEU A 148 -1.53 5.70 -2.57
N PRO A 149 -0.97 5.00 -1.58
CA PRO A 149 -1.35 5.16 -0.18
C PRO A 149 -1.09 6.60 0.29
N PRO A 150 -1.97 7.23 1.08
CA PRO A 150 -1.84 8.65 1.41
C PRO A 150 -0.55 9.00 2.16
N LYS A 151 -0.08 10.23 1.95
CA LYS A 151 1.09 10.78 2.66
C LYS A 151 0.69 11.14 4.08
N ASN A 152 0.88 10.22 5.04
CA ASN A 152 0.81 10.56 6.46
C ASN A 152 2.16 11.15 6.91
N ALA A 153 2.15 12.41 7.34
CA ALA A 153 3.34 13.15 7.78
C ALA A 153 3.71 12.88 9.26
N PHE A 154 2.76 12.45 10.08
CA PHE A 154 2.93 12.30 11.53
C PHE A 154 3.39 10.89 11.93
N ALA A 155 3.09 9.86 11.13
CA ALA A 155 3.49 8.47 11.38
C ALA A 155 4.80 8.04 10.68
N LYS A 156 5.62 8.99 10.19
CA LYS A 156 6.74 8.72 9.25
C LYS A 156 7.82 7.72 9.74
N TYR A 157 7.97 7.51 11.04
CA TYR A 157 8.97 6.59 11.63
C TYR A 157 8.35 5.44 12.45
N ARG A 158 7.01 5.31 12.47
CA ARG A 158 6.35 4.20 13.17
C ARG A 158 6.47 2.93 12.32
N SER A 159 7.06 1.87 12.87
CA SER A 159 7.28 0.60 12.16
C SER A 159 5.99 0.00 11.60
N ALA A 160 4.91 -0.07 12.40
CA ALA A 160 3.61 -0.58 11.97
C ALA A 160 3.05 0.18 10.74
N PHE A 161 3.20 1.51 10.74
CA PHE A 161 2.79 2.35 9.62
C PHE A 161 3.63 2.10 8.37
N LEU A 162 4.95 1.95 8.53
CA LEU A 162 5.86 1.65 7.42
C LEU A 162 5.57 0.27 6.82
N ASP A 163 5.23 -0.73 7.62
CA ASP A 163 4.84 -2.05 7.13
C ASP A 163 3.47 -2.07 6.45
N ALA A 164 2.49 -1.33 6.98
CA ALA A 164 1.20 -1.15 6.32
C ALA A 164 1.36 -0.44 4.96
N ARG A 165 2.15 0.63 4.92
CA ARG A 165 2.50 1.34 3.68
C ARG A 165 3.27 0.43 2.72
N ARG A 166 4.25 -0.33 3.19
CA ARG A 166 5.05 -1.29 2.39
C ARG A 166 4.14 -2.27 1.67
N ARG A 167 3.18 -2.88 2.37
CA ARG A 167 2.22 -3.82 1.77
C ARG A 167 1.38 -3.17 0.68
N LYS A 168 0.85 -1.97 0.93
CA LYS A 168 0.09 -1.20 -0.07
C LYS A 168 0.94 -0.83 -1.29
N LEU A 169 2.19 -0.40 -1.06
CA LEU A 169 3.14 -0.09 -2.13
C LEU A 169 3.51 -1.33 -2.95
N GLN A 170 3.64 -2.50 -2.32
CA GLN A 170 3.91 -3.75 -3.02
C GLN A 170 2.76 -4.11 -3.96
N THR A 171 1.53 -4.07 -3.47
CA THR A 171 0.34 -4.33 -4.30
C THR A 171 0.23 -3.32 -5.44
N TRP A 172 0.49 -2.04 -5.15
CA TRP A 172 0.50 -0.97 -6.15
C TRP A 172 1.56 -1.24 -7.24
N LEU A 173 2.80 -1.50 -6.84
CA LEU A 173 3.92 -1.72 -7.75
C LEU A 173 3.72 -2.99 -8.57
N ALA A 174 3.23 -4.07 -7.96
CA ALA A 174 2.87 -5.30 -8.66
C ALA A 174 1.82 -5.03 -9.75
N THR A 175 0.77 -4.26 -9.44
CA THR A 175 -0.27 -3.89 -10.41
C THR A 175 0.30 -3.10 -11.58
N VAL A 176 1.20 -2.15 -11.31
CA VAL A 176 1.84 -1.31 -12.33
C VAL A 176 2.81 -2.11 -13.21
N LEU A 177 3.71 -2.90 -12.62
CA LEU A 177 4.76 -3.64 -13.34
C LEU A 177 4.23 -4.87 -14.10
N MET A 178 3.18 -5.50 -13.60
CA MET A 178 2.58 -6.68 -14.24
C MET A 178 1.54 -6.32 -15.31
N HIS A 179 1.18 -5.04 -15.46
CA HIS A 179 0.25 -4.62 -16.52
C HIS A 179 0.99 -4.53 -17.87
N PRO A 180 0.49 -5.14 -18.96
CA PRO A 180 1.18 -5.21 -20.26
C PRO A 180 1.52 -3.84 -20.85
N ASP A 181 0.61 -2.88 -20.75
CA ASP A 181 0.83 -1.57 -21.36
C ASP A 181 1.62 -0.59 -20.48
N ILE A 182 1.63 -0.81 -19.15
CA ILE A 182 2.25 0.11 -18.19
C ILE A 182 3.64 -0.38 -17.84
N GLY A 183 3.78 -1.66 -17.49
CA GLY A 183 5.06 -2.27 -17.11
C GLY A 183 6.09 -2.28 -18.23
N GLY A 184 5.65 -2.28 -19.49
CA GLY A 184 6.52 -2.17 -20.67
C GLY A 184 7.01 -0.76 -20.98
N CYS A 185 6.52 0.27 -20.27
CA CYS A 185 6.88 1.65 -20.54
C CYS A 185 8.37 1.91 -20.22
N PRO A 186 9.11 2.63 -21.09
CA PRO A 186 10.52 2.94 -20.83
C PRO A 186 10.73 3.71 -19.52
N THR A 187 9.79 4.60 -19.16
CA THR A 187 9.81 5.34 -17.89
C THR A 187 9.87 4.43 -16.67
N VAL A 188 9.14 3.30 -16.70
CA VAL A 188 9.12 2.34 -15.60
C VAL A 188 10.45 1.63 -15.50
N ARG A 189 11.01 1.21 -16.64
CA ARG A 189 12.31 0.54 -16.70
C ARG A 189 13.43 1.44 -16.21
N GLU A 190 13.45 2.70 -16.64
CA GLU A 190 14.43 3.70 -16.19
C GLU A 190 14.33 3.91 -14.69
N TRP A 191 13.12 4.06 -14.15
CA TRP A 191 12.91 4.21 -12.70
C TRP A 191 13.40 3.01 -11.89
N ILE A 192 13.33 1.78 -12.43
CA ILE A 192 13.82 0.58 -11.73
C ILE A 192 15.36 0.51 -11.72
N LEU A 193 16.00 1.00 -12.78
CA LEU A 193 17.45 0.91 -12.98
C LEU A 193 18.23 2.10 -12.39
N GLU A 194 17.56 3.23 -12.16
CA GLU A 194 18.09 4.37 -11.41
C GLU A 194 18.26 4.06 -9.92
#